data_AF-A0A4Y9NB64-F1
#
_entry.id   AF-A0A4Y9NB64-F1
#
_cell.length_a   1.000
_cell.length_b   1.000
_cell.length_c   1.000
_cell.angle_alpha   90.00
_cell.angle_beta   90.00
_cell.angle_gamma   90.00
#
_symmetry.space_group_name_H-M   'P 1'
#
loop_
_entity.id
_entity.type
_entity.pdbx_description
1 polymer ?
#
loop_
_entity_poly.entity_id
_entity_poly.type
_entity_poly.pdbx_seq_one_letter_code
_entity_poly.pdbx_strand_id
1 'polypeptide(L)'
;MSDASHPLLPPATPLLRHGRAAVQIGGVDSADGLLLGPDAGGVASFLRGLDGRRAQRTVLADAVRGGLDRDGIASVLAGLRAGGLLVDLDAADLVASEAGPAAAARTATELPAAVG
;
A
#
# COMPACT_ATOMS: atom_id res chain seq x y z
N MET A 1 -6.22 -9.61 11.24
CA MET A 1 -6.19 -8.21 10.74
C MET A 1 -7.26 -8.03 9.69
N SER A 2 -7.83 -6.82 9.60
CA SER A 2 -9.02 -6.48 8.81
C SER A 2 -8.67 -6.17 7.36
N ASP A 3 -9.50 -6.61 6.41
CA ASP A 3 -9.40 -6.23 4.98
C ASP A 3 -9.65 -4.72 4.73
N ALA A 4 -10.01 -3.98 5.78
CA ALA A 4 -10.19 -2.54 5.77
C ALA A 4 -8.91 -1.74 6.07
N SER A 5 -7.80 -2.39 6.47
CA SER A 5 -6.54 -1.66 6.65
C SER A 5 -5.96 -1.19 5.31
N HIS A 6 -5.19 -0.12 5.35
CA HIS A 6 -4.61 0.54 4.18
C HIS A 6 -3.11 0.22 4.10
N PRO A 7 -2.70 -0.79 3.31
CA PRO A 7 -1.31 -1.20 3.26
C PRO A 7 -0.43 -0.13 2.60
N LEU A 8 0.65 0.22 3.30
CA LEU A 8 1.68 1.14 2.86
C LEU A 8 3.02 0.39 2.83
N LEU A 9 3.63 0.32 1.65
CA LEU A 9 5.04 0.03 1.50
C LEU A 9 5.81 1.36 1.61
N PRO A 10 6.65 1.57 2.64
CA PRO A 10 7.35 2.82 2.81
C PRO A 10 8.14 3.21 1.55
N PRO A 11 8.11 4.47 1.13
CA PRO A 11 8.80 4.92 -0.10
C PRO A 11 10.33 4.79 0.00
N ALA A 12 10.87 4.70 1.22
CA ALA A 12 12.28 4.42 1.46
C ALA A 12 12.64 2.94 1.28
N THR A 13 11.65 2.04 1.19
CA THR A 13 11.92 0.59 1.05
C THR A 13 12.57 0.32 -0.31
N PRO A 14 13.81 -0.20 -0.34
CA PRO A 14 14.53 -0.44 -1.58
C PRO A 14 13.83 -1.47 -2.48
N LEU A 15 13.76 -1.19 -3.78
CA LEU A 15 13.24 -2.10 -4.80
C LEU A 15 14.34 -2.41 -5.82
N LEU A 16 14.79 -3.65 -5.87
CA LEU A 16 15.83 -4.11 -6.80
C LEU A 16 15.23 -5.05 -7.84
N ARG A 17 15.57 -4.85 -9.11
CA ARG A 17 15.22 -5.78 -10.18
C ARG A 17 16.35 -6.78 -10.39
N HIS A 18 16.00 -8.06 -10.34
CA HIS A 18 16.91 -9.18 -10.62
C HIS A 18 16.53 -9.82 -11.96
N GLY A 19 17.44 -9.73 -12.92
CA GLY A 19 17.19 -10.23 -14.28
C GLY A 19 15.96 -9.58 -14.92
N ARG A 20 15.19 -10.36 -15.68
CA ARG A 20 14.04 -9.84 -16.46
C ARG A 20 12.73 -9.74 -15.68
N ALA A 21 12.57 -10.48 -14.59
CA ALA A 21 11.24 -10.64 -13.99
C ALA A 21 11.21 -10.80 -12.46
N ALA A 22 12.36 -10.95 -11.79
CA ALA A 22 12.38 -11.03 -10.33
C ALA A 22 12.53 -9.62 -9.72
N VAL A 23 11.88 -9.41 -8.57
CA VAL A 23 11.93 -8.15 -7.82
C VAL A 23 12.23 -8.46 -6.36
N GLN A 24 13.27 -7.86 -5.82
CA GLN A 24 13.57 -7.86 -4.40
C GLN A 24 13.02 -6.58 -3.77
N ILE A 25 12.38 -6.74 -2.61
CA ILE A 25 11.82 -5.68 -1.79
C ILE A 25 12.55 -5.70 -0.45
N GLY A 26 13.24 -4.61 -0.10
CA GLY A 26 14.06 -4.54 1.11
C GLY A 26 15.29 -5.46 1.07
N GLY A 27 15.86 -5.72 2.25
CA GLY A 27 16.98 -6.63 2.45
C GLY A 27 18.28 -6.27 1.74
N VAL A 28 18.61 -4.97 1.69
CA VAL A 28 19.88 -4.47 1.12
C VAL A 28 20.94 -4.19 2.20
N ASP A 29 20.52 -4.09 3.46
CA ASP A 29 21.29 -3.60 4.61
C ASP A 29 21.32 -4.61 5.77
N SER A 30 21.28 -5.91 5.44
CA SER A 30 21.20 -7.06 6.38
C SER A 30 19.84 -7.27 7.05
N ALA A 31 18.86 -6.41 6.77
CA ALA A 31 17.46 -6.65 7.13
C ALA A 31 16.84 -7.77 6.28
N ASP A 32 15.72 -8.32 6.76
CA ASP A 32 14.95 -9.27 5.97
C ASP A 32 14.36 -8.59 4.72
N GLY A 33 14.30 -9.34 3.62
CA GLY A 33 13.79 -8.89 2.34
C GLY A 33 12.86 -9.92 1.73
N LEU A 34 11.99 -9.49 0.82
CA LEU A 34 11.13 -10.40 0.06
C LEU A 34 11.58 -10.44 -1.40
N LEU A 35 11.89 -11.63 -1.90
CA LEU A 35 12.19 -11.86 -3.31
C LEU A 35 10.96 -12.45 -4.03
N LEU A 36 10.47 -11.75 -5.03
CA LEU A 36 9.38 -12.18 -5.90
C LEU A 36 9.96 -12.81 -7.17
N GLY A 37 9.51 -14.02 -7.49
CA GLY A 37 9.98 -14.80 -8.63
C GLY A 37 9.52 -14.28 -10.01
N PRO A 38 10.09 -14.83 -11.09
CA PRO A 38 9.83 -14.41 -12.45
C PRO A 38 8.48 -14.91 -12.98
N ASP A 39 7.38 -14.25 -12.61
CA ASP A 39 6.08 -14.39 -13.30
C ASP A 39 5.14 -13.20 -13.07
N ALA A 40 5.75 -12.06 -12.76
CA ALA A 40 5.13 -10.98 -12.04
C ALA A 40 4.59 -9.88 -12.97
N GLY A 41 3.94 -10.26 -14.07
CA GLY A 41 3.18 -9.32 -14.89
C GLY A 41 2.14 -8.62 -14.02
N GLY A 42 2.34 -7.33 -13.73
CA GLY A 42 1.46 -6.57 -12.84
C GLY A 42 1.99 -6.32 -11.42
N VAL A 43 3.09 -6.95 -10.99
CA VAL A 43 3.66 -6.72 -9.63
C VAL A 43 4.09 -5.27 -9.44
N ALA A 44 4.67 -4.63 -10.45
CA ALA A 44 5.01 -3.21 -10.35
C ALA A 44 3.77 -2.33 -10.08
N SER A 45 2.63 -2.68 -10.68
CA SER A 45 1.37 -1.97 -10.42
C SER A 45 0.78 -2.32 -9.05
N PHE A 46 0.90 -3.58 -8.61
CA PHE A 46 0.54 -4.00 -7.26
C PHE A 46 1.37 -3.29 -6.19
N LEU A 47 2.70 -3.21 -6.33
CA LEU A 47 3.58 -2.52 -5.39
C LEU A 47 3.28 -1.01 -5.33
N ARG A 48 2.96 -0.38 -6.48
CA ARG A 48 2.43 0.99 -6.51
C ARG A 48 1.05 1.12 -5.86
N GLY A 49 0.34 0.01 -5.70
CA GLY A 49 -0.92 -0.12 -4.99
C GLY A 49 -0.79 0.00 -3.47
N LEU A 50 0.39 -0.30 -2.93
CA LEU A 50 0.70 -0.27 -1.49
C LEU A 50 1.08 1.15 -1.06
N ASP A 51 0.21 2.11 -1.35
CA ASP A 51 0.44 3.54 -1.15
C ASP A 51 -0.22 4.09 0.13
N GLY A 52 -0.84 3.23 0.94
CA GLY A 52 -1.59 3.61 2.13
C GLY A 52 -2.91 4.35 1.84
N ARG A 53 -3.29 4.55 0.58
CA ARG A 53 -4.53 5.25 0.20
C ARG A 53 -5.69 4.29 0.02
N ARG A 54 -5.41 3.11 -0.52
CA ARG A 54 -6.43 2.08 -0.81
C ARG A 54 -6.47 1.04 0.29
N ALA A 55 -7.67 0.60 0.65
CA ALA A 55 -7.85 -0.54 1.54
C ALA A 55 -7.33 -1.83 0.89
N GLN A 56 -6.87 -2.79 1.71
CA GLN A 56 -6.32 -4.06 1.25
C GLN A 56 -7.26 -4.79 0.28
N ARG A 57 -8.57 -4.83 0.59
CA ARG A 57 -9.59 -5.44 -0.30
C ARG A 57 -9.56 -4.87 -1.72
N THR A 58 -9.31 -3.58 -1.88
CA THR A 58 -9.25 -2.89 -3.17
C THR A 58 -7.96 -3.22 -3.89
N VAL A 59 -6.83 -3.22 -3.17
CA VAL A 59 -5.53 -3.61 -3.73
C VAL A 59 -5.56 -5.05 -4.25
N LEU A 60 -6.15 -5.97 -3.48
CA LEU A 60 -6.34 -7.37 -3.89
C LEU A 60 -7.23 -7.48 -5.14
N ALA A 61 -8.35 -6.76 -5.17
CA ALA A 61 -9.24 -6.78 -6.34
C ALA A 61 -8.57 -6.23 -7.60
N ASP A 62 -7.78 -5.16 -7.48
CA ASP A 62 -7.02 -4.57 -8.59
C ASP A 62 -5.91 -5.51 -9.07
N ALA A 63 -5.21 -6.18 -8.15
CA ALA A 63 -4.19 -7.18 -8.47
C ALA A 63 -4.79 -8.35 -9.26
N VAL A 64 -5.91 -8.90 -8.82
CA VAL A 64 -6.63 -9.98 -9.52
C VAL A 64 -7.12 -9.52 -10.88
N ARG A 65 -7.66 -8.30 -11.00
CA ARG A 65 -8.03 -7.72 -12.30
C ARG A 65 -6.83 -7.54 -13.24
N GLY A 66 -5.64 -7.32 -12.67
CA GLY A 66 -4.37 -7.29 -13.39
C GLY A 66 -3.79 -8.65 -13.74
N GLY A 67 -4.47 -9.76 -13.41
CA GLY A 67 -4.05 -11.12 -13.72
C GLY A 67 -3.17 -11.79 -12.66
N LEU A 68 -2.99 -11.16 -11.49
CA LEU A 68 -2.21 -11.76 -10.40
C LEU A 68 -3.07 -12.77 -9.62
N ASP A 69 -2.43 -13.87 -9.22
CA ASP A 69 -3.07 -14.86 -8.35
C ASP A 69 -3.38 -14.27 -6.97
N ARG A 70 -4.60 -14.49 -6.49
CA ARG A 70 -5.08 -13.91 -5.23
C ARG A 70 -4.31 -14.46 -4.03
N ASP A 71 -4.13 -15.77 -3.99
CA ASP A 71 -3.51 -16.45 -2.85
C ASP A 71 -2.01 -16.12 -2.80
N GLY A 72 -1.34 -16.11 -3.95
CA GLY A 72 0.03 -15.62 -4.09
C GLY A 72 0.20 -14.20 -3.57
N ILE A 73 -0.70 -13.27 -3.91
CA ILE A 73 -0.62 -11.89 -3.41
C ILE A 73 -0.92 -11.80 -1.91
N ALA A 74 -1.86 -12.58 -1.39
CA ALA A 74 -2.09 -12.66 0.04
C ALA A 74 -0.85 -13.16 0.79
N SER A 75 -0.14 -14.17 0.25
CA SER A 75 1.15 -14.64 0.78
C SER A 75 2.24 -13.58 0.69
N VAL A 76 2.31 -12.80 -0.39
CA VAL A 76 3.26 -11.68 -0.51
C VAL A 76 3.00 -10.63 0.57
N LEU A 77 1.74 -10.22 0.76
CA LEU A 77 1.38 -9.27 1.82
C LEU A 77 1.73 -9.81 3.20
N ALA A 78 1.50 -11.10 3.46
CA ALA A 78 1.89 -11.74 4.70
C ALA A 78 3.42 -11.75 4.89
N GLY A 79 4.19 -12.04 3.85
CA GLY A 79 5.66 -12.02 3.87
C GLY A 79 6.22 -10.62 4.13
N LEU A 80 5.66 -9.59 3.48
CA LEU A 80 6.07 -8.20 3.72
C LEU A 80 5.80 -7.75 5.17
N ARG A 81 4.66 -8.16 5.75
CA ARG A 81 4.36 -7.89 7.16
C ARG A 81 5.30 -8.61 8.10
N ALA A 82 5.55 -9.89 7.85
CA ALA A 82 6.45 -10.69 8.66
C ALA A 82 7.88 -10.10 8.66
N GLY A 83 8.33 -9.55 7.53
CA GLY A 83 9.61 -8.85 7.42
C GLY A 83 9.60 -7.39 7.91
N GLY A 84 8.48 -6.89 8.44
CA GLY A 84 8.35 -5.49 8.88
C GLY A 84 8.45 -4.45 7.73
N LEU A 85 8.31 -4.89 6.49
CA LEU A 85 8.42 -4.05 5.29
C LEU A 85 7.11 -3.35 4.94
N LEU A 86 5.98 -3.83 5.48
CA LEU A 86 4.64 -3.28 5.24
C LEU A 86 4.10 -2.64 6.51
N VAL A 87 3.57 -1.43 6.40
CA VAL A 87 2.83 -0.74 7.45
C VAL A 87 1.36 -0.78 7.08
N ASP A 88 0.50 -1.22 7.98
CA ASP A 88 -0.95 -1.12 7.82
C ASP A 88 -1.45 0.14 8.51
N LEU A 89 -1.98 1.07 7.74
CA LEU A 89 -2.61 2.27 8.28
C LEU A 89 -4.08 1.96 8.59
N ASP A 90 -4.52 2.31 9.79
CA ASP A 90 -5.93 2.24 10.15
C ASP A 90 -6.66 3.47 9.63
N ALA A 91 -7.91 3.28 9.19
CA ALA A 91 -8.74 4.36 8.67
C ALA A 91 -8.94 5.51 9.68
N ALA A 92 -8.89 5.21 10.99
CA ALA A 92 -8.96 6.20 12.05
C ALA A 92 -7.74 7.14 12.07
N ASP A 93 -6.54 6.60 11.84
CA ASP A 93 -5.30 7.38 11.81
C ASP A 93 -5.20 8.26 10.56
N LEU A 94 -5.76 7.80 9.44
CA LEU A 94 -5.84 8.57 8.19
C LEU A 94 -6.74 9.80 8.32
N VAL A 95 -7.90 9.66 8.97
CA VAL A 95 -8.85 10.78 9.19
C VAL A 95 -8.27 11.81 10.16
N ALA A 96 -7.52 11.37 11.18
CA ALA A 96 -6.85 12.29 12.10
C ALA A 96 -5.77 13.14 11.42
N SER A 97 -5.11 12.61 10.37
CA SER A 97 -4.07 13.34 9.62
C SER A 97 -4.63 14.33 8.58
N GLU A 98 -5.87 14.18 8.13
CA GLU A 98 -6.53 15.11 7.20
C GLU A 98 -7.02 16.40 7.87
N ALA A 99 -7.25 16.39 9.19
CA ALA A 99 -7.69 17.56 9.96
C ALA A 99 -6.55 18.58 10.20
N GLY A 100 -5.83 18.96 9.14
CA GLY A 100 -4.85 20.03 9.16
C GLY A 100 -5.48 21.41 8.95
N PRO A 101 -4.72 22.50 9.14
CA PRO A 101 -5.20 23.88 8.95
C PRO A 101 -5.84 24.14 7.58
N ALA A 102 -5.37 23.43 6.54
CA ALA A 102 -5.90 23.52 5.19
C ALA A 102 -7.31 22.91 5.05
N ALA A 103 -7.61 21.81 5.74
CA ALA A 103 -8.94 21.23 5.75
C ALA A 103 -9.92 22.11 6.54
N ALA A 104 -9.48 22.68 7.67
CA ALA A 104 -10.27 23.61 8.46
C ALA A 104 -10.66 24.88 7.67
N ALA A 105 -9.75 25.43 6.87
CA ALA A 105 -10.03 26.61 6.03
C ALA A 105 -11.07 26.32 4.93
N ARG A 106 -11.08 25.10 4.36
CA ARG A 106 -12.08 24.70 3.36
C ARG A 106 -13.46 24.57 4.00
N THR A 107 -13.56 23.87 5.14
CA THR A 107 -14.82 23.75 5.90
C THR A 107 -15.37 25.12 6.30
N ALA A 108 -14.52 26.04 6.72
CA ALA A 108 -14.92 27.41 7.07
C ALA A 108 -15.42 28.23 5.87
N THR A 109 -15.00 27.89 4.65
CA THR A 109 -15.44 28.58 3.41
C THR A 109 -16.75 27.98 2.87
N GLU A 110 -17.03 26.71 3.14
CA GLU A 110 -18.23 26.00 2.67
C GLU A 110 -19.44 26.15 3.63
N LEU A 111 -19.21 26.34 4.93
CA LEU A 111 -20.29 26.54 5.92
C LEU A 111 -21.15 27.80 5.71
N PRO A 112 -20.60 28.97 5.33
CA PRO A 112 -21.39 30.19 5.13
C PRO A 112 -22.42 30.09 3.99
N ALA A 113 -22.22 29.16 3.05
CA ALA A 113 -23.12 28.99 1.90
C ALA A 113 -24.32 28.07 2.19
N ALA A 114 -24.35 27.36 3.32
CA ALA A 114 -25.39 26.39 3.65
C ALA A 114 -26.44 26.90 4.68
N VAL A 115 -26.30 28.14 5.17
CA VAL A 115 -27.21 28.75 6.16
C VAL A 115 -27.88 30.04 5.62
N GLY A 116 -27.93 30.20 4.29
CA GLY A 116 -28.62 31.30 3.61
C GLY A 116 -29.77 30.80 2.76
#